data_AF-A0A350TIA3-F1
#
_entry.id   AF-A0A350TIA3-F1
#
_cell.length_a   1.000
_cell.length_b   1.000
_cell.length_c   1.000
_cell.angle_alpha   90.00
_cell.angle_beta   90.00
_cell.angle_gamma   90.00
#
_symmetry.space_group_name_H-M   'P 1'
#
loop_
_entity.id
_entity.type
_entity.pdbx_description
1 polymer ?
#
loop_
_entity_poly.entity_id
_entity_poly.type
_entity_poly.pdbx_seq_one_letter_code
_entity_poly.pdbx_strand_id
1 'polypeptide(L)'
;MNEEKHYDVEAVKQRLIDLRDLRREIENQSERLERLETKLVGVGAQALTDMPKSPSPSNDRISDLMQQKFDLEEDIRATLEHRRRERMFFEKIIRRLKHSDERAVIRSRYLDGASWGDVVDLLYGDEEDLLEREDMYRKRVFKLHGRALLSMAQYIEDNGLMWNPDDYDETE
;
A
#
# COMPACT_ATOMS: atom_id res chain seq x y z
N MET A 1 -8.18 -7.04 -40.77
CA MET A 1 -7.27 -6.20 -39.97
C MET A 1 -7.55 -6.54 -38.53
N ASN A 2 -6.66 -7.29 -37.87
CA ASN A 2 -6.75 -7.43 -36.42
C ASN A 2 -6.25 -6.10 -35.85
N GLU A 3 -7.13 -5.30 -35.27
CA GLU A 3 -6.69 -4.26 -34.35
C GLU A 3 -5.89 -4.95 -33.24
N GLU A 4 -4.60 -4.65 -33.13
CA GLU A 4 -3.81 -5.07 -31.97
C GLU A 4 -4.47 -4.44 -30.75
N LYS A 5 -5.21 -5.26 -29.98
CA LYS A 5 -5.81 -4.84 -28.72
C LYS A 5 -4.68 -4.39 -27.80
N HIS A 6 -4.60 -3.09 -27.55
CA HIS A 6 -3.59 -2.49 -26.69
C HIS A 6 -4.13 -2.46 -25.26
N TYR A 7 -3.58 -3.31 -24.40
CA TYR A 7 -3.98 -3.37 -22.99
C TYR A 7 -3.27 -2.27 -22.18
N ASP A 8 -3.99 -1.63 -21.26
CA ASP A 8 -3.42 -0.54 -20.43
C ASP A 8 -2.57 -1.08 -19.27
N VAL A 9 -1.36 -1.53 -19.62
CA VAL A 9 -0.37 -2.08 -18.68
C VAL A 9 0.13 -1.02 -17.70
N GLU A 10 0.31 0.22 -18.15
CA GLU A 10 0.85 1.29 -17.30
C GLU A 10 -0.17 1.73 -16.24
N ALA A 11 -1.48 1.78 -16.55
CA ALA A 11 -2.50 2.06 -15.54
C ALA A 11 -2.54 0.96 -14.45
N VAL A 12 -2.45 -0.31 -14.83
CA VAL A 12 -2.41 -1.43 -13.87
C VAL A 12 -1.18 -1.30 -12.96
N LYS A 13 -0.02 -1.04 -13.56
CA LYS A 13 1.24 -0.88 -12.83
C LYS A 13 1.20 0.32 -11.89
N GLN A 14 0.64 1.45 -12.32
CA GLN A 14 0.51 2.65 -11.49
C GLN A 14 -0.37 2.37 -10.27
N ARG A 15 -1.54 1.76 -10.45
CA ARG A 15 -2.41 1.38 -9.32
C ARG A 15 -1.75 0.40 -8.35
N LEU A 16 -0.92 -0.53 -8.84
CA LEU A 16 -0.14 -1.40 -7.96
C LEU A 16 0.94 -0.63 -7.18
N ILE A 17 1.55 0.41 -7.78
CA ILE A 17 2.46 1.32 -7.08
C ILE A 17 1.70 2.09 -6.00
N ASP A 18 0.55 2.68 -6.33
CA ASP A 18 -0.28 3.43 -5.39
C ASP A 18 -0.70 2.55 -4.21
N LEU A 19 -1.12 1.30 -4.47
CA LEU A 19 -1.43 0.31 -3.43
C LEU A 19 -0.25 0.03 -2.48
N ARG A 20 0.96 -0.01 -3.02
CA ARG A 20 2.18 -0.17 -2.23
C ARG A 20 2.48 1.09 -1.42
N ASP A 21 2.27 2.27 -2.00
CA ASP A 21 2.54 3.55 -1.35
C ASP A 21 1.54 3.84 -0.22
N LEU A 22 0.28 3.44 -0.35
CA LEU A 22 -0.72 3.48 0.74
C LEU A 22 -0.25 2.77 2.00
N ARG A 23 0.52 1.67 1.87
CA ARG A 23 1.11 1.00 3.04
C ARG A 23 2.07 1.94 3.76
N ARG A 24 2.94 2.62 3.01
CA ARG A 24 3.94 3.52 3.58
C ARG A 24 3.28 4.76 4.18
N GLU A 25 2.20 5.23 3.58
CA GLU A 25 1.38 6.31 4.11
C GLU A 25 0.78 5.94 5.47
N ILE A 26 0.16 4.76 5.60
CA ILE A 26 -0.38 4.27 6.88
C ILE A 26 0.71 4.18 7.95
N GLU A 27 1.90 3.66 7.61
CA GLU A 27 3.04 3.59 8.54
C GLU A 27 3.46 4.99 9.02
N ASN A 28 3.59 5.94 8.09
CA ASN A 28 3.95 7.32 8.42
C ASN A 28 2.89 8.02 9.28
N GLN A 29 1.60 7.83 8.97
CA GLN A 29 0.50 8.38 9.76
C GLN A 29 0.44 7.77 11.16
N SER A 30 0.66 6.45 11.27
CA SER A 30 0.72 5.74 12.56
C SER A 30 1.87 6.27 13.43
N GLU A 31 3.04 6.51 12.85
CA GLU A 31 4.17 7.10 13.57
C GLU A 31 3.88 8.55 14.03
N ARG A 32 3.18 9.34 13.20
CA ARG A 32 2.73 10.69 13.59
C ARG A 32 1.73 10.64 14.75
N LEU A 33 0.82 9.67 14.74
CA LEU A 33 -0.15 9.44 15.80
C LEU A 33 0.56 9.08 17.12
N GLU A 34 1.50 8.14 17.10
CA GLU A 34 2.28 7.73 18.28
C GLU A 34 3.04 8.91 18.93
N ARG A 35 3.66 9.76 18.09
CA ARG A 35 4.34 10.98 18.56
C ARG A 35 3.36 11.97 19.20
N LEU A 36 2.14 12.08 18.65
CA LEU A 36 1.10 12.94 19.19
C LEU A 36 0.57 12.42 20.53
N GLU A 37 0.38 11.11 20.66
CA GLU A 37 -0.03 10.46 21.91
C GLU A 37 1.00 10.66 23.02
N THR A 38 2.30 10.52 22.70
CA THR A 38 3.39 10.81 23.64
C THR A 38 3.33 12.26 24.14
N LYS A 39 3.04 13.21 23.24
CA LYS A 39 2.89 14.63 23.58
C LYS A 39 1.66 14.88 24.47
N LEU A 40 0.54 14.23 24.21
CA LEU A 40 -0.68 14.30 25.04
C LEU A 40 -0.41 13.83 26.47
N VAL A 41 0.27 12.69 26.64
CA VAL A 41 0.67 12.18 27.97
C VAL A 41 1.54 13.19 28.71
N GLY A 42 2.53 13.78 28.03
CA GLY A 42 3.42 14.78 28.62
C GLY A 42 2.69 16.05 29.09
N VAL A 43 1.74 16.56 28.30
CA VAL A 43 0.93 17.73 28.67
C VAL A 43 -0.03 17.42 29.82
N GLY A 44 -0.68 16.25 29.80
CA GLY A 44 -1.58 15.82 30.88
C GLY A 44 -0.87 15.69 32.23
N ALA A 45 0.36 15.17 32.24
CA ALA A 45 1.17 15.08 33.45
C ALA A 45 1.49 16.45 34.07
N GLN A 46 1.80 17.47 33.24
CA GLN A 46 2.03 18.85 33.72
C GLN A 46 0.77 19.47 34.31
N ALA A 47 -0.38 19.28 33.65
CA ALA A 47 -1.67 19.80 34.13
C ALA A 47 -2.10 19.20 35.49
N LEU A 48 -1.73 17.96 35.79
CA LEU A 48 -1.99 17.30 37.08
C LEU A 48 -1.13 17.84 38.24
N THR A 49 0.06 18.38 37.94
CA THR A 49 0.96 18.92 38.98
C THR A 49 0.62 20.36 39.42
N ASP A 50 -0.11 21.09 38.59
CA ASP A 50 -0.46 22.48 38.81
C ASP A 50 -1.94 22.56 39.25
N MET A 51 -2.20 22.72 40.55
CA MET A 51 -3.57 22.81 41.07
C MET A 51 -4.35 23.94 40.37
N PRO A 52 -5.42 23.65 39.61
CA PRO A 52 -6.04 24.67 38.77
C PRO A 52 -6.97 25.56 39.60
N LYS A 53 -6.70 26.88 39.61
CA LYS A 53 -7.60 27.90 40.16
C LYS A 53 -8.19 28.86 39.11
N SER A 54 -7.88 28.69 37.82
CA SER A 54 -8.39 29.56 36.74
C SER A 54 -8.39 28.81 35.39
N PRO A 55 -9.22 29.20 34.41
CA PRO A 55 -9.16 28.63 33.07
C PRO A 55 -7.78 28.95 32.49
N SER A 56 -6.96 27.92 32.31
CA SER A 56 -5.58 28.06 31.88
C SER A 56 -5.44 27.70 30.40
N PRO A 57 -4.54 28.35 29.65
CA PRO A 57 -4.20 28.02 28.25
C PRO A 57 -3.78 26.55 28.03
N SER A 58 -3.52 25.79 29.10
CA SER A 58 -3.24 24.37 29.05
C SER A 58 -4.45 23.51 28.67
N ASN A 59 -5.68 23.92 29.02
CA ASN A 59 -6.89 23.16 28.66
C ASN A 59 -7.17 23.25 27.15
N ASP A 60 -7.06 24.44 26.56
CA ASP A 60 -7.25 24.65 25.12
C ASP A 60 -6.23 23.84 24.31
N ARG A 61 -4.97 23.81 24.79
CA ARG A 61 -3.90 23.03 24.17
C ARG A 61 -4.16 21.51 24.21
N ILE A 62 -4.75 20.99 25.29
CA ILE A 62 -5.12 19.56 25.36
C ILE A 62 -6.24 19.28 24.37
N SER A 63 -7.24 20.16 24.27
CA SER A 63 -8.35 20.03 23.31
C SER A 63 -7.85 20.00 21.86
N ASP A 64 -6.95 20.90 21.49
CA ASP A 64 -6.37 20.95 20.14
C ASP A 64 -5.60 19.66 19.78
N LEU A 65 -4.84 19.13 20.73
CA LEU A 65 -4.08 17.88 20.52
C LEU A 65 -5.00 16.67 20.43
N MET A 66 -6.11 16.64 21.18
CA MET A 66 -7.13 15.60 21.07
C MET A 66 -7.85 15.66 19.71
N GLN A 67 -8.16 16.85 19.20
CA GLN A 67 -8.75 16.99 17.87
C GLN A 67 -7.80 16.48 16.78
N GLN A 68 -6.53 16.89 16.82
CA GLN A 68 -5.52 16.39 15.88
C GLN A 68 -5.36 14.87 15.95
N LYS A 69 -5.52 14.28 17.14
CA LYS A 69 -5.47 12.84 17.33
C LYS A 69 -6.65 12.18 16.61
N PHE A 70 -7.86 12.67 16.87
CA PHE A 70 -9.08 12.16 16.24
C PHE A 70 -9.00 12.22 14.72
N ASP A 71 -8.57 13.37 14.16
CA ASP A 71 -8.45 13.55 12.71
C ASP A 71 -7.46 12.55 12.11
N LEU A 72 -6.30 12.33 12.75
CA LEU A 72 -5.31 11.34 12.30
C LEU A 72 -5.82 9.90 12.40
N GLU A 73 -6.59 9.56 13.43
CA GLU A 73 -7.19 8.23 13.59
C GLU A 73 -8.23 7.94 12.49
N GLU A 74 -9.05 8.94 12.14
CA GLU A 74 -10.00 8.83 11.03
C GLU A 74 -9.28 8.71 9.68
N ASP A 75 -8.26 9.53 9.42
CA ASP A 75 -7.46 9.45 8.20
C ASP A 75 -6.81 8.07 8.04
N ILE A 76 -6.18 7.54 9.10
CA ILE A 76 -5.58 6.20 9.08
C ILE A 76 -6.63 5.14 8.76
N ARG A 77 -7.83 5.24 9.35
CA ARG A 77 -8.92 4.29 9.11
C ARG A 77 -9.40 4.34 7.66
N ALA A 78 -9.57 5.54 7.11
CA ALA A 78 -9.96 5.73 5.71
C ALA A 78 -8.91 5.13 4.75
N THR A 79 -7.63 5.42 4.98
CA THR A 79 -6.52 4.88 4.18
C THR A 79 -6.43 3.35 4.28
N LEU A 80 -6.63 2.78 5.47
CA LEU A 80 -6.67 1.33 5.69
C LEU A 80 -7.78 0.66 4.87
N GLU A 81 -9.01 1.20 4.90
CA GLU A 81 -10.13 0.64 4.16
C GLU A 81 -9.99 0.82 2.65
N HIS A 82 -9.45 1.95 2.19
CA HIS A 82 -9.10 2.14 0.78
C HIS A 82 -8.06 1.10 0.33
N ARG A 83 -6.95 0.96 1.07
CA ARG A 83 -5.91 -0.02 0.79
C ARG A 83 -6.46 -1.46 0.80
N ARG A 84 -7.38 -1.77 1.72
CA ARG A 84 -8.01 -3.09 1.82
C ARG A 84 -8.84 -3.41 0.57
N ARG A 85 -9.63 -2.45 0.08
CA ARG A 85 -10.45 -2.59 -1.14
C ARG A 85 -9.56 -2.82 -2.36
N GLU A 86 -8.54 -1.98 -2.58
CA GLU A 86 -7.59 -2.12 -3.67
C GLU A 86 -6.85 -3.46 -3.61
N ARG A 87 -6.37 -3.87 -2.42
CA ARG A 87 -5.72 -5.17 -2.23
C ARG A 87 -6.65 -6.32 -2.59
N MET A 88 -7.91 -6.26 -2.19
CA MET A 88 -8.89 -7.30 -2.49
C MET A 88 -9.17 -7.41 -3.99
N PHE A 89 -9.28 -6.27 -4.68
CA PHE A 89 -9.43 -6.20 -6.12
C PHE A 89 -8.25 -6.89 -6.83
N PHE A 90 -7.02 -6.48 -6.53
CA PHE A 90 -5.84 -7.07 -7.15
C PHE A 90 -5.63 -8.54 -6.80
N GLU A 91 -5.90 -8.95 -5.55
CA GLU A 91 -5.77 -10.36 -5.17
C GLU A 91 -6.75 -11.25 -5.94
N LYS A 92 -7.96 -10.78 -6.27
CA LYS A 92 -8.90 -11.50 -7.13
C LYS A 92 -8.35 -11.70 -8.54
N ILE A 93 -7.67 -10.69 -9.10
CA ILE A 93 -7.05 -10.75 -10.43
C ILE A 93 -5.80 -11.65 -10.42
N ILE A 94 -4.93 -11.49 -9.42
CA ILE A 94 -3.70 -12.29 -9.27
C ILE A 94 -4.02 -13.79 -9.23
N ARG A 95 -5.10 -14.20 -8.53
CA ARG A 95 -5.54 -15.60 -8.49
C ARG A 95 -5.90 -16.20 -9.84
N ARG A 96 -6.17 -15.36 -10.85
CA ARG A 96 -6.56 -15.77 -12.21
C ARG A 96 -5.36 -15.89 -13.16
N LEU A 97 -4.19 -15.38 -12.76
CA LEU A 97 -2.96 -15.56 -13.53
C LEU A 97 -2.57 -17.04 -13.59
N LYS A 98 -2.24 -17.51 -14.78
CA LYS A 98 -1.96 -18.93 -15.05
C LYS A 98 -0.71 -19.41 -14.33
N HIS A 99 0.37 -18.63 -14.38
CA HIS A 99 1.68 -19.04 -13.89
C HIS A 99 1.88 -18.68 -12.41
N SER A 100 2.42 -19.60 -11.61
CA SER A 100 2.74 -19.37 -10.20
C SER A 100 3.67 -18.19 -9.99
N ASP A 101 4.69 -18.09 -10.82
CA ASP A 101 5.77 -17.13 -10.62
C ASP A 101 5.29 -15.71 -10.97
N GLU A 102 4.33 -15.59 -11.90
CA GLU A 102 3.64 -14.32 -12.17
C GLU A 102 2.84 -13.86 -10.96
N ARG A 103 2.21 -14.79 -10.23
CA ARG A 103 1.51 -14.45 -8.99
C ARG A 103 2.49 -14.06 -7.90
N ALA A 104 3.59 -14.81 -7.75
CA ALA A 104 4.62 -14.55 -6.75
C ALA A 104 5.26 -13.17 -6.97
N VAL A 105 5.71 -12.86 -8.19
CA VAL A 105 6.38 -11.58 -8.48
C VAL A 105 5.50 -10.38 -8.17
N ILE A 106 4.20 -10.43 -8.47
CA ILE A 106 3.28 -9.32 -8.19
C ILE A 106 2.98 -9.20 -6.70
N ARG A 107 2.69 -10.32 -6.01
CA ARG A 107 2.42 -10.31 -4.56
C ARG A 107 3.60 -9.75 -3.79
N SER A 108 4.77 -10.31 -4.02
CA SER A 108 5.98 -9.92 -3.29
C SER A 108 6.34 -8.48 -3.57
N ARG A 109 6.30 -8.05 -4.84
CA ARG A 109 6.69 -6.68 -5.20
C ARG A 109 5.73 -5.62 -4.67
N TYR A 110 4.42 -5.85 -4.75
CA TYR A 110 3.42 -4.79 -4.51
C TYR A 110 2.59 -5.00 -3.25
N LEU A 111 2.18 -6.23 -2.94
CA LEU A 111 1.37 -6.49 -1.75
C LEU A 111 2.23 -6.58 -0.48
N ASP A 112 3.40 -7.19 -0.61
CA ASP A 112 4.33 -7.42 0.50
C ASP A 112 5.45 -6.36 0.56
N GLY A 113 5.60 -5.55 -0.50
CA GLY A 113 6.50 -4.40 -0.55
C GLY A 113 7.99 -4.75 -0.67
N ALA A 114 8.31 -5.96 -1.13
CA ALA A 114 9.67 -6.48 -1.24
C ALA A 114 10.53 -5.69 -2.24
N SER A 115 11.83 -5.60 -2.00
CA SER A 115 12.78 -5.04 -2.96
C SER A 115 12.94 -5.94 -4.18
N TRP A 116 13.56 -5.45 -5.26
CA TRP A 116 13.84 -6.32 -6.41
C TRP A 116 14.84 -7.44 -6.08
N GLY A 117 15.76 -7.21 -5.13
CA GLY A 117 16.68 -8.24 -4.64
C GLY A 117 15.92 -9.35 -3.92
N ASP A 118 15.07 -8.99 -2.96
CA ASP A 118 14.24 -9.95 -2.23
C ASP A 118 13.32 -10.77 -3.18
N VAL A 119 12.83 -10.17 -4.26
CA VAL A 119 12.02 -10.86 -5.27
C VAL A 119 12.87 -11.83 -6.11
N VAL A 120 14.13 -11.48 -6.40
CA VAL A 120 15.07 -12.40 -7.04
C VAL A 120 15.37 -13.58 -6.11
N ASP A 121 15.69 -13.30 -4.85
CA ASP A 121 15.98 -14.33 -3.85
C ASP A 121 14.78 -15.24 -3.60
N LEU A 122 13.57 -14.70 -3.58
CA LEU A 122 12.35 -15.50 -3.44
C LEU A 122 12.15 -16.49 -4.59
N LEU A 123 12.47 -16.09 -5.83
CA LEU A 123 12.19 -16.88 -7.02
C LEU A 123 13.34 -17.80 -7.42
N TYR A 124 14.57 -17.44 -7.06
CA TYR A 124 15.79 -18.10 -7.54
C TYR A 124 16.83 -18.33 -6.44
N GLY A 125 16.49 -18.12 -5.17
CA GLY A 125 17.42 -18.27 -4.03
C GLY A 125 18.02 -19.67 -3.87
N ASP A 126 17.36 -20.68 -4.42
CA ASP A 126 17.84 -22.06 -4.42
C ASP A 126 18.81 -22.38 -5.58
N GLU A 127 19.03 -21.43 -6.51
CA GLU A 127 19.95 -21.63 -7.64
C GLU A 127 21.41 -21.45 -7.20
N GLU A 128 22.23 -22.48 -7.41
CA GLU A 128 23.64 -22.50 -6.97
C GLU A 128 24.48 -21.37 -7.58
N ASP A 129 24.13 -20.91 -8.79
CA ASP A 129 24.87 -19.87 -9.53
C ASP A 129 24.28 -18.46 -9.37
N LEU A 130 23.36 -18.26 -8.42
CA LEU A 130 22.67 -16.98 -8.22
C LEU A 130 23.65 -15.83 -7.96
N LEU A 131 24.64 -16.05 -7.09
CA LEU A 131 25.62 -15.02 -6.72
C LEU A 131 26.49 -14.61 -7.90
N GLU A 132 26.95 -15.56 -8.72
CA GLU A 132 27.75 -15.26 -9.90
C GLU A 132 26.93 -14.65 -11.04
N ARG A 133 25.60 -14.87 -11.05
CA ARG A 133 24.73 -14.50 -12.18
C ARG A 133 23.52 -13.65 -11.80
N GLU A 134 23.63 -12.87 -10.73
CA GLU A 134 22.54 -12.04 -10.19
C GLU A 134 21.87 -11.18 -11.26
N ASP A 135 22.66 -10.52 -12.12
CA ASP A 135 22.16 -9.68 -13.22
C ASP A 135 21.26 -10.44 -14.21
N MET A 136 21.54 -11.73 -14.43
CA MET A 136 20.74 -12.57 -15.31
C MET A 136 19.39 -12.86 -14.68
N TYR A 137 19.37 -13.25 -13.40
CA TYR A 137 18.14 -13.53 -12.66
C TYR A 137 17.30 -12.27 -12.48
N ARG A 138 17.92 -11.13 -12.19
CA ARG A 138 17.26 -9.83 -12.16
C ARG A 138 16.56 -9.50 -13.48
N LYS A 139 17.21 -9.73 -14.63
CA LYS A 139 16.58 -9.56 -15.96
C LYS A 139 15.42 -10.54 -16.17
N ARG A 140 15.51 -11.79 -15.67
CA ARG A 140 14.42 -12.78 -15.74
C ARG A 140 13.22 -12.31 -14.92
N VAL A 141 13.43 -11.81 -13.71
CA VAL A 141 12.38 -11.23 -12.85
C VAL A 141 11.69 -10.07 -13.55
N PHE A 142 12.42 -9.14 -14.18
CA PHE A 142 11.80 -8.04 -14.91
C PHE A 142 10.96 -8.49 -16.11
N LYS A 143 11.42 -9.50 -16.86
CA LYS A 143 10.63 -10.08 -17.96
C LYS A 143 9.36 -10.76 -17.45
N LEU A 144 9.48 -11.52 -16.35
CA LEU A 144 8.36 -12.16 -15.69
C LEU A 144 7.34 -11.14 -15.16
N HIS A 145 7.82 -10.07 -14.53
CA HIS A 145 7.02 -8.95 -14.05
C HIS A 145 6.26 -8.26 -15.19
N GLY A 146 6.92 -7.92 -16.30
CA GLY A 146 6.27 -7.32 -17.46
C GLY A 146 5.18 -8.22 -18.06
N ARG A 147 5.45 -9.54 -18.14
CA ARG A 147 4.45 -10.52 -18.59
C ARG A 147 3.27 -10.63 -17.63
N ALA A 148 3.52 -10.61 -16.31
CA ALA A 148 2.47 -10.64 -15.30
C ALA A 148 1.56 -9.41 -15.41
N LEU A 149 2.13 -8.20 -15.56
CA LEU A 149 1.33 -6.98 -15.74
C LEU A 149 0.48 -7.02 -17.01
N LEU A 150 1.02 -7.51 -18.12
CA LEU A 150 0.26 -7.70 -19.36
C LEU A 150 -0.91 -8.68 -19.15
N SER A 151 -0.67 -9.82 -18.51
CA SER A 151 -1.71 -10.81 -18.19
C SER A 151 -2.80 -10.22 -17.29
N MET A 152 -2.43 -9.34 -16.34
CA MET A 152 -3.39 -8.64 -15.49
C MET A 152 -4.22 -7.63 -16.27
N ALA A 153 -3.60 -6.78 -17.08
CA ALA A 153 -4.29 -5.80 -17.92
C ALA A 153 -5.27 -6.47 -18.89
N GLN A 154 -4.83 -7.56 -19.52
CA GLN A 154 -5.70 -8.39 -20.35
C GLN A 154 -6.91 -8.92 -19.58
N TYR A 155 -6.68 -9.51 -18.40
CA TYR A 155 -7.78 -10.05 -17.60
C TYR A 155 -8.77 -8.96 -17.17
N ILE A 156 -8.28 -7.79 -16.76
CA ILE A 156 -9.13 -6.66 -16.34
C ILE A 156 -10.02 -6.20 -17.50
N GLU A 157 -9.45 -5.96 -18.67
CA GLU A 157 -10.20 -5.48 -19.84
C GLU A 157 -11.16 -6.54 -20.38
N ASP A 158 -10.71 -7.79 -20.50
CA ASP A 158 -11.53 -8.89 -21.04
C ASP A 158 -12.76 -9.19 -20.15
N ASN A 159 -12.71 -8.83 -18.86
CA ASN A 159 -13.80 -9.04 -17.92
C ASN A 159 -14.53 -7.74 -17.52
N GLY A 160 -14.23 -6.61 -18.18
CA GLY A 160 -14.87 -5.33 -17.88
C GLY A 160 -14.66 -4.86 -16.44
N LEU A 161 -13.54 -5.24 -15.82
CA LEU A 161 -13.19 -4.88 -14.44
C LEU A 161 -12.51 -3.51 -14.34
N MET A 162 -12.62 -2.69 -15.39
CA MET A 162 -12.10 -1.32 -15.35
C MET A 162 -12.76 -0.57 -14.20
N TRP A 163 -11.92 0.10 -13.44
CA TRP A 163 -12.29 0.87 -12.27
C TRP A 163 -12.88 2.22 -12.68
N ASN A 164 -13.95 2.65 -12.01
CA ASN A 164 -14.41 4.02 -12.03
C ASN A 164 -13.93 4.74 -10.74
N PRO A 165 -13.28 5.91 -10.85
CA PRO A 165 -12.98 6.78 -9.71
C PRO A 165 -14.12 6.97 -8.71
N ASP A 166 -15.34 6.95 -9.21
CA ASP A 166 -16.55 7.24 -8.44
C ASP A 166 -17.14 6.01 -7.72
N ASP A 167 -16.60 4.79 -7.93
CA ASP A 167 -17.08 3.56 -7.26
C ASP A 167 -16.82 3.56 -5.73
N TYR A 168 -16.20 4.62 -5.21
CA TYR A 168 -15.84 4.78 -3.80
C TYR A 168 -16.71 5.78 -3.04
N ASP A 169 -17.66 6.44 -3.71
CA ASP A 169 -18.58 7.42 -3.09
C ASP A 169 -19.93 6.82 -2.68
N GLU A 170 -20.19 5.53 -2.93
CA GLU A 170 -21.36 4.83 -2.37
C GLU A 170 -21.06 4.38 -0.93
N THR A 171 -21.16 5.36 -0.02
CA THR A 171 -21.48 5.10 1.37
C THR A 171 -23.00 4.90 1.47
N GLU A 172 -23.45 3.64 1.54
CA GLU A 172 -24.74 3.28 2.16
C GLU A 172 -24.54 2.94 3.64
#